data_AF-A0A934BJ45-F1
#
_entry.id   AF-A0A934BJ45-F1
#
_cell.length_a   1.000
_cell.length_b   1.000
_cell.length_c   1.000
_cell.angle_alpha   90.00
_cell.angle_beta   90.00
_cell.angle_gamma   90.00
#
_symmetry.space_group_name_H-M   'P 1'
#
loop_
_entity.id
_entity.type
_entity.pdbx_description
1 polymer ?
#
loop_
_entity_poly.entity_id
_entity_poly.type
_entity_poly.pdbx_seq_one_letter_code
_entity_poly.pdbx_strand_id
1 'polypeptide(L)'
;MVIEGTDLFYTGYEIDPQAVKGAIVSLSISWQIPLVFSKSPDGTAEILVMAGIQDVKCRDEILKRAGRRPRRLQTTKLFMLQGLPGIGPRIAKRMLEHFGSWQEKGFYDS
;
A
#
# COMPACT_ATOMS: atom_id res chain seq x y z
N MET A 1 2.25 0.62 -6.77
CA MET A 1 2.99 0.08 -7.93
C MET A 1 3.05 1.17 -8.97
N VAL A 2 4.20 1.36 -9.63
CA VAL A 2 4.36 2.34 -10.72
C VAL A 2 4.55 1.57 -12.02
N ILE A 3 3.82 1.97 -13.06
CA ILE A 3 3.92 1.40 -14.40
C ILE A 3 4.43 2.50 -15.33
N GLU A 4 5.56 2.27 -15.99
CA GLU A 4 6.22 3.24 -16.86
C GLU A 4 6.06 2.87 -18.33
N GLY A 5 5.70 3.86 -19.16
CA GLY A 5 5.61 3.73 -20.62
C GLY A 5 4.50 4.59 -21.22
N THR A 6 4.62 4.90 -22.51
CA THR A 6 3.58 5.63 -23.27
C THR A 6 2.53 4.73 -23.87
N ASP A 7 2.87 3.46 -24.12
CA ASP A 7 1.96 2.47 -24.67
C ASP A 7 2.06 1.15 -23.90
N LEU A 8 1.01 0.86 -23.14
CA LEU A 8 0.91 -0.31 -22.27
C LEU A 8 0.49 -1.57 -23.04
N PHE A 9 -0.07 -1.40 -24.24
CA PHE A 9 -0.59 -2.50 -25.05
C PHE A 9 0.35 -2.88 -26.19
N TYR A 10 1.27 -1.98 -26.56
CA TYR A 10 2.31 -2.23 -27.55
C TYR A 10 3.67 -2.37 -26.87
N THR A 11 3.91 -3.54 -26.29
CA THR A 11 5.12 -3.86 -25.51
C THR A 11 6.28 -4.36 -26.35
N GLY A 12 6.10 -4.49 -27.67
CA GLY A 12 7.04 -5.15 -28.58
C GLY A 12 6.97 -6.69 -28.55
N TYR A 13 6.08 -7.24 -27.72
CA TYR A 13 5.80 -8.67 -27.62
C TYR A 13 4.39 -8.96 -28.09
N GLU A 14 4.15 -10.19 -28.58
CA GLU A 14 2.84 -10.67 -29.00
C GLU A 14 1.99 -11.02 -27.77
N ILE A 15 1.51 -9.98 -27.08
CA ILE A 15 0.64 -10.09 -25.91
C ILE A 15 -0.75 -9.62 -26.31
N ASP A 16 -1.76 -10.44 -26.03
CA ASP A 16 -3.16 -10.04 -26.22
C ASP A 16 -3.46 -8.79 -25.36
N PRO A 17 -3.96 -7.68 -25.96
CA PRO A 17 -4.35 -6.49 -25.21
C PRO A 17 -5.34 -6.76 -24.08
N GLN A 18 -6.18 -7.79 -24.20
CA GLN A 18 -7.11 -8.22 -23.14
C GLN A 18 -6.39 -8.82 -21.94
N ALA A 19 -5.26 -9.51 -22.13
CA ALA A 19 -4.46 -10.03 -21.04
C ALA A 19 -3.88 -8.89 -20.18
N VAL A 20 -3.37 -7.83 -20.82
CA VAL A 20 -2.87 -6.62 -20.13
C VAL A 20 -4.00 -5.93 -19.36
N LYS A 21 -5.17 -5.76 -19.98
CA LYS A 21 -6.35 -5.18 -19.32
C LYS A 21 -6.78 -6.01 -18.11
N GLY A 22 -6.85 -7.34 -18.28
CA GLY A 22 -7.20 -8.27 -17.21
C GLY A 22 -6.23 -8.18 -16.03
N ALA A 23 -4.93 -8.08 -16.30
CA ALA A 23 -3.92 -7.89 -15.26
C ALA A 23 -4.11 -6.57 -14.50
N ILE A 24 -4.30 -5.45 -15.21
CA ILE A 24 -4.56 -4.14 -14.59
C ILE A 24 -5.81 -4.16 -13.71
N VAL A 25 -6.90 -4.77 -14.21
CA VAL A 25 -8.15 -4.92 -13.46
C VAL A 25 -7.95 -5.78 -12.22
N SER A 26 -7.26 -6.92 -12.34
CA SER A 26 -6.99 -7.82 -11.21
C SER A 26 -6.13 -7.15 -10.13
N LEU A 27 -5.06 -6.45 -10.54
CA LEU A 27 -4.21 -5.68 -9.62
C LEU A 27 -5.02 -4.61 -8.87
N SER A 28 -5.90 -3.92 -9.57
CA SER A 28 -6.67 -2.80 -9.01
C SER A 28 -7.83 -3.27 -8.12
N ILE A 29 -8.57 -4.30 -8.54
CA ILE A 29 -9.81 -4.73 -7.88
C ILE A 29 -9.57 -5.91 -6.96
N SER A 30 -8.98 -6.99 -7.48
CA SER A 30 -8.80 -8.23 -6.72
C SER A 30 -7.74 -8.08 -5.65
N TRP A 31 -6.61 -7.43 -5.97
CA TRP A 31 -5.49 -7.28 -5.04
C TRP A 31 -5.44 -5.92 -4.36
N GLN A 32 -6.30 -4.98 -4.77
CA GLN A 32 -6.40 -3.63 -4.22
C GLN A 32 -5.04 -2.89 -4.18
N ILE A 33 -4.19 -3.14 -5.18
CA ILE A 33 -2.88 -2.50 -5.31
C ILE A 33 -3.07 -1.18 -6.05
N PRO A 34 -2.69 -0.03 -5.46
CA PRO A 34 -2.76 1.25 -6.14
C PRO A 34 -1.75 1.30 -7.29
N LEU A 35 -2.26 1.58 -8.49
CA LEU A 35 -1.49 1.73 -9.72
C LEU A 35 -1.29 3.22 -10.04
N VAL A 36 -0.06 3.61 -10.35
CA VAL A 36 0.31 4.95 -10.83
C VAL A 36 1.05 4.78 -12.15
N PHE A 37 0.70 5.60 -13.14
CA PHE A 37 1.30 5.54 -14.47
C PHE A 37 2.26 6.70 -14.70
N SER A 38 3.41 6.40 -15.31
CA SER A 38 4.40 7.36 -15.76
C SER A 38 4.71 7.15 -17.24
N LYS A 39 5.08 8.21 -17.96
CA LYS A 39 5.46 8.11 -19.37
C LYS A 39 6.97 8.02 -19.59
N SER A 40 7.77 8.38 -18.59
CA SER A 40 9.22 8.48 -18.69
C SER A 40 9.92 8.20 -17.35
N PRO A 41 11.23 7.89 -17.38
CA PRO A 41 12.02 7.74 -16.17
C PRO A 41 11.99 8.99 -15.27
N ASP A 42 12.05 10.18 -15.86
CA ASP A 42 12.00 11.44 -15.11
C ASP A 42 10.65 11.61 -14.39
N GLY A 43 9.53 11.33 -15.08
CA GLY A 43 8.21 11.36 -14.46
C GLY A 43 8.06 10.30 -13.35
N THR A 44 8.69 9.14 -13.51
CA THR A 44 8.72 8.10 -12.48
C THR A 44 9.48 8.57 -11.25
N ALA A 45 10.63 9.21 -11.44
CA ALA A 45 11.42 9.78 -10.35
C ALA A 45 10.63 10.86 -9.58
N GLU A 46 9.93 11.76 -10.29
CA GLU A 46 9.06 12.77 -9.67
C GLU A 46 7.95 12.13 -8.82
N ILE A 47 7.27 11.10 -9.35
CA ILE A 47 6.24 10.34 -8.62
C ILE A 47 6.82 9.72 -7.34
N LEU A 48 8.00 9.09 -7.42
CA LEU A 48 8.63 8.46 -6.28
C LEU A 48 9.06 9.48 -5.21
N VAL A 49 9.64 10.61 -5.63
CA VAL A 49 9.99 11.71 -4.74
C VAL A 49 8.74 12.26 -4.04
N MET A 50 7.66 12.49 -4.78
CA MET A 50 6.39 12.96 -4.22
C MET A 50 5.82 11.96 -3.21
N ALA A 51 5.85 10.65 -3.52
CA ALA A 51 5.40 9.61 -2.61
C ALA A 51 6.23 9.59 -1.31
N GLY A 52 7.56 9.71 -1.42
CA GLY A 52 8.45 9.79 -0.26
C GLY A 52 8.15 11.01 0.62
N ILE A 53 7.95 12.19 0.02
CA ILE A 53 7.60 13.42 0.75
C ILE A 53 6.25 13.26 1.48
N GLN A 54 5.25 12.67 0.83
CA GLN A 54 3.94 12.44 1.44
C GLN A 54 4.01 11.42 2.59
N ASP A 55 4.79 10.35 2.46
CA ASP A 55 4.99 9.36 3.52
C ASP A 55 5.63 10.01 4.76
N VAL A 56 6.69 10.80 4.59
CA VAL A 56 7.33 11.54 5.69
C VAL A 56 6.35 12.51 6.36
N LYS A 57 5.61 13.30 5.58
CA LYS A 57 4.59 14.22 6.13
C LYS A 57 3.49 13.50 6.90
N CYS A 58 2.98 12.39 6.35
CA CYS A 58 1.96 11.58 7.00
C CYS A 58 2.47 11.00 8.32
N ARG A 59 3.72 10.48 8.33
CA ARG A 59 4.38 10.00 9.55
C ARG A 59 4.57 11.11 10.57
N ASP A 60 5.04 12.28 10.16
CA ASP A 60 5.22 13.44 11.04
C ASP A 60 3.88 13.91 11.65
N GLU A 61 2.80 13.97 10.87
CA GLU A 61 1.47 14.30 11.37
C GLU A 61 0.94 13.23 12.34
N ILE A 62 1.19 11.96 12.06
CA ILE A 62 0.83 10.84 12.94
C ILE A 62 1.63 10.92 14.26
N LEU A 63 2.94 11.17 14.19
CA LEU A 63 3.82 11.30 15.36
C LEU A 63 3.45 12.53 16.20
N LYS A 64 3.14 13.67 15.58
CA LYS A 64 2.63 14.86 16.29
C LYS A 64 1.29 14.59 16.99
N ARG A 65 0.47 13.67 16.47
CA ARG A 65 -0.77 13.20 17.13
C ARG A 65 -0.51 12.12 18.19
N ALA A 66 0.69 11.53 18.24
CA ALA A 66 1.03 10.36 19.05
C ALA A 66 1.31 10.65 20.54
N GLY A 67 0.89 11.81 21.08
CA GLY A 67 0.55 11.90 22.51
C GLY A 67 -0.60 10.93 22.89
N ARG A 68 -1.36 10.45 21.90
CA ARG A 68 -2.36 9.39 22.03
C ARG A 68 -2.25 8.44 20.83
N ARG A 69 -1.92 7.17 21.07
CA ARG A 69 -1.79 6.13 20.02
C ARG A 69 -3.00 6.21 19.06
N PRO A 70 -2.81 6.41 17.74
CA PRO A 70 -3.94 6.68 16.85
C PRO A 70 -4.82 5.45 16.71
N ARG A 71 -5.99 5.50 17.35
CA ARG A 71 -7.05 4.48 17.25
C ARG A 71 -7.36 4.14 15.79
N ARG A 72 -7.22 5.12 14.89
CA ARG A 72 -7.35 4.97 13.43
C ARG A 72 -6.38 3.95 12.83
N LEU A 73 -5.10 3.90 13.22
CA LEU A 73 -4.14 2.97 12.61
C LEU A 73 -4.47 1.51 12.92
N GLN A 74 -4.91 1.21 14.15
CA GLN A 74 -5.36 -0.13 14.50
C GLN A 74 -6.65 -0.49 13.77
N THR A 75 -7.61 0.45 13.70
CA THR A 75 -8.84 0.25 12.93
C THR A 75 -8.56 0.04 11.44
N THR A 76 -7.63 0.79 10.85
CA THR A 76 -7.24 0.66 9.44
C THR A 76 -6.56 -0.68 9.16
N LYS A 77 -5.65 -1.13 10.03
CA LYS A 77 -5.02 -2.46 9.90
C LYS A 77 -6.05 -3.59 9.99
N LEU A 78 -6.99 -3.50 10.93
CA LEU A 78 -8.08 -4.47 11.04
C LEU A 78 -9.01 -4.43 9.82
N PHE A 79 -9.29 -3.24 9.27
CA PHE A 79 -10.13 -3.08 8.09
C PHE A 79 -9.48 -3.67 6.84
N MET A 80 -8.18 -3.42 6.62
CA MET A 80 -7.41 -4.03 5.54
C MET A 80 -7.40 -5.56 5.65
N LEU A 81 -7.15 -6.11 6.85
CA LEU A 81 -7.17 -7.55 7.08
C LEU A 81 -8.55 -8.16 6.82
N GLN A 82 -9.63 -7.43 7.12
CA GLN A 82 -11.01 -7.87 6.84
C GLN A 82 -11.40 -7.80 5.37
N GLY A 83 -10.60 -7.15 4.51
CA GLY A 83 -10.78 -7.15 3.07
C GLY A 83 -10.30 -8.45 2.40
N LEU A 84 -9.60 -9.32 3.13
CA LEU A 84 -9.09 -10.59 2.62
C LEU A 84 -10.20 -11.67 2.62
N PRO A 85 -10.30 -12.50 1.57
CA PRO A 85 -11.35 -13.51 1.45
C PRO A 85 -11.29 -14.51 2.61
N GLY A 86 -12.42 -14.71 3.30
CA GLY A 86 -12.53 -15.60 4.46
C GLY A 86 -12.04 -14.99 5.78
N ILE A 87 -11.65 -13.72 5.81
CA ILE A 87 -11.12 -13.07 7.03
C ILE A 87 -12.16 -12.11 7.64
N GLY A 88 -12.89 -12.61 8.63
CA GLY A 88 -13.80 -11.79 9.44
C GLY A 88 -13.08 -11.01 10.57
N PRO A 89 -13.79 -10.14 11.30
CA PRO A 89 -13.23 -9.30 12.37
C PRO A 89 -12.49 -10.09 13.45
N ARG A 90 -12.96 -11.32 13.77
CA ARG A 90 -12.33 -12.20 14.76
C ARG A 90 -10.98 -12.75 14.29
N ILE A 91 -10.85 -13.06 13.00
CA ILE A 91 -9.61 -13.58 12.39
C ILE A 91 -8.62 -12.43 12.18
N ALA A 92 -9.09 -11.29 11.69
CA ALA A 92 -8.28 -10.08 11.55
C ALA A 92 -7.65 -9.62 12.87
N LYS A 93 -8.42 -9.67 13.98
CA LYS A 93 -7.89 -9.35 15.32
C LYS A 93 -6.78 -10.33 15.74
N ARG A 94 -7.00 -11.64 15.57
CA ARG A 94 -6.01 -12.68 15.89
C ARG A 94 -4.76 -12.57 15.02
N MET A 95 -4.90 -12.27 13.73
CA MET A 95 -3.77 -12.04 12.83
C MET A 95 -2.96 -10.80 13.26
N LEU A 96 -3.63 -9.72 13.64
CA LEU A 96 -2.96 -8.53 14.12
C LEU A 96 -2.23 -8.76 15.45
N GLU A 97 -2.79 -9.57 16.35
CA GLU A 97 -2.15 -9.98 17.61
C GLU A 97 -0.97 -10.93 17.38
N HIS A 98 -1.07 -11.85 16.42
CA HIS A 98 -0.05 -12.86 16.12
C HIS A 98 1.11 -12.31 15.31
N PHE A 99 0.83 -11.56 14.24
CA PHE A 99 1.85 -11.02 13.32
C PHE A 99 2.23 -9.56 13.60
N GLY A 100 1.38 -8.80 14.30
CA GLY A 100 1.60 -7.38 14.61
C GLY A 100 2.20 -7.10 15.99
N SER A 101 2.59 -8.13 16.76
CA SER A 101 3.18 -7.98 18.10
C SER A 101 4.69 -7.67 18.09
N TRP A 102 5.34 -7.64 16.92
CA TRP A 102 6.75 -7.26 16.79
C TRP A 102 6.91 -5.80 16.35
N GLN A 103 6.51 -4.87 17.22
CA GLN A 103 7.05 -3.50 17.21
C GLN A 103 7.39 -3.09 18.66
N GLU A 104 8.69 -3.18 18.93
CA GLU A 104 9.52 -2.54 19.97
C GLU A 104 9.12 -2.70 21.45
N LYS A 105 9.76 -3.71 22.08
CA LYS A 105 10.32 -3.57 23.43
C LYS A 105 11.62 -2.74 23.34
N GLY A 106 11.74 -1.73 24.22
CA GLY A 106 12.93 -0.90 24.45
C GLY A 106 12.85 0.42 23.68
N PHE A 107 12.81 1.62 24.28
CA PHE A 107 13.42 2.07 25.53
C PHE A 107 12.51 3.06 26.27
N TYR A 108 12.13 2.70 27.50
CA TYR A 108 12.10 3.64 28.63
C TYR A 108 12.88 2.93 29.73
N ASP A 109 14.13 3.34 29.93
CA ASP A 109 14.70 3.32 31.26
C ASP A 109 15.80 4.38 31.37
N SER A 110 15.72 5.17 32.44
CA SER A 110 16.55 6.31 32.86
C SER A 110 16.35 7.65 32.13
#